data_AF-A0AAD3XZ60-F1
#
_entry.id   AF-A0AAD3XZ60-F1
#
_cell.length_a   1.000
_cell.length_b   1.000
_cell.length_c   1.000
_cell.angle_alpha   90.00
_cell.angle_beta   90.00
_cell.angle_gamma   90.00
#
_symmetry.space_group_name_H-M   'P 1'
#
loop_
_entity.id
_entity.type
_entity.pdbx_description
1 polymer ?
#
loop_
_entity_poly.entity_id
_entity_poly.type
_entity_poly.pdbx_seq_one_letter_code
_entity_poly.pdbx_strand_id
1 'polypeptide(L)'
;MFGRSNDVLRILRGATCFVGPPEYLMGEGQKRVRATPETLTTPPEWVTFQSLVALRSYKAAGFHAGFYGKDASGTTDAERIGKLKEGIQALGIRSCMEFEADTSICYKIFSKFL
;
A
#
# COMPACT_ATOMS: atom_id res chain seq x y z
N MET A 1 -13.23 -1.47 -26.02
CA MET A 1 -14.57 -1.87 -25.51
C MET A 1 -14.36 -2.40 -24.10
N PHE A 2 -14.60 -1.57 -23.07
CA PHE A 2 -14.40 -1.93 -21.66
C PHE A 2 -15.54 -2.86 -21.22
N GLY A 3 -15.27 -4.15 -21.15
CA GLY A 3 -16.21 -5.16 -20.68
C GLY A 3 -16.38 -5.08 -19.17
N ARG A 4 -17.61 -4.81 -18.74
CA ARG A 4 -18.10 -5.07 -17.38
C ARG A 4 -18.00 -6.58 -17.12
N SER A 5 -17.17 -6.97 -16.15
CA SER A 5 -17.29 -8.25 -15.46
C SER A 5 -17.25 -7.98 -13.95
N ASN A 6 -18.46 -7.87 -13.40
CA ASN A 6 -18.72 -8.13 -11.99
C ASN A 6 -18.78 -9.65 -11.87
N ASP A 7 -17.65 -10.28 -11.53
CA ASP A 7 -17.55 -11.62 -10.92
C ASP A 7 -16.09 -12.09 -10.93
N VAL A 8 -15.34 -11.65 -9.93
CA VAL A 8 -14.13 -12.34 -9.45
C VAL A 8 -13.96 -11.89 -8.00
N LEU A 9 -13.99 -12.84 -7.07
CA LEU A 9 -13.64 -12.65 -5.66
C LEU A 9 -12.25 -11.97 -5.58
N ARG A 10 -12.23 -10.64 -5.41
CA ARG A 10 -11.00 -9.83 -5.35
C ARG A 10 -10.37 -9.93 -3.97
N ILE A 11 -9.81 -11.10 -3.64
CA ILE A 11 -8.95 -11.28 -2.47
C ILE A 11 -7.56 -10.73 -2.84
N LEU A 12 -7.39 -9.42 -2.71
CA LEU A 12 -6.07 -8.81 -2.63
C LEU A 12 -5.44 -9.23 -1.29
N ARG A 13 -4.17 -9.63 -1.24
CA ARG A 13 -3.43 -9.85 0.02
C ARG A 13 -1.98 -9.38 -0.12
N GLY A 14 -1.70 -8.23 -0.71
CA GLY A 14 -0.33 -7.79 -1.02
C GLY A 14 0.19 -6.69 -0.08
N ALA A 15 1.49 -6.67 0.22
CA ALA A 15 2.11 -5.55 0.96
C ALA A 15 1.98 -4.21 0.21
N THR A 16 1.96 -4.27 -1.12
CA THR A 16 1.77 -3.10 -2.00
C THR A 16 0.38 -2.46 -1.84
N CYS A 17 -0.60 -3.19 -1.29
CA CYS A 17 -1.89 -2.61 -0.98
C CYS A 17 -1.83 -1.54 0.14
N PHE A 18 -0.78 -1.57 0.96
CA PHE A 18 -0.50 -0.59 2.01
C PHE A 18 0.12 0.71 1.48
N VAL A 19 0.54 0.75 0.22
CA VAL A 19 0.98 1.97 -0.47
C VAL A 19 -0.25 2.76 -0.95
N GLY A 20 -0.99 3.31 0.01
CA GLY A 20 -2.26 4.01 -0.20
C GLY A 20 -2.17 5.36 -0.93
N PRO A 21 -3.27 6.11 -0.98
CA PRO A 21 -3.30 7.51 -1.39
C PRO A 21 -2.21 8.36 -0.70
N PRO A 22 -1.63 9.36 -1.39
CA PRO A 22 -0.50 10.15 -0.87
C PRO A 22 -0.77 10.81 0.48
N GLU A 23 -2.02 11.20 0.76
CA GLU A 23 -2.46 11.77 2.04
C GLU A 23 -2.27 10.83 3.23
N TYR A 24 -2.18 9.51 3.01
CA TYR A 24 -1.94 8.51 4.05
C TYR A 24 -0.49 8.01 4.10
N LEU A 25 0.38 8.55 3.24
CA LEU A 25 1.80 8.20 3.21
C LEU A 25 2.66 9.18 4.02
N MET A 26 2.17 10.40 4.26
CA MET A 26 2.92 11.48 4.91
C MET A 26 2.07 12.26 5.91
N GLY A 27 2.74 13.00 6.81
CA GLY A 27 2.10 13.97 7.70
C GLY A 27 1.04 13.38 8.64
N GLU A 28 0.00 14.16 8.94
CA GLU A 28 -1.05 13.77 9.89
C GLU A 28 -1.89 12.59 9.42
N GLY A 29 -2.10 12.44 8.10
CA GLY A 29 -2.85 11.31 7.57
C GLY A 29 -2.10 9.99 7.77
N GLN A 30 -0.77 9.97 7.59
CA GLN A 30 0.07 8.82 7.94
C GLN A 30 0.03 8.52 9.43
N LYS A 31 0.20 9.52 10.30
CA LYS A 31 0.14 9.31 11.76
C LYS A 31 -1.20 8.72 12.19
N ARG A 32 -2.32 9.16 11.59
CA ARG A 32 -3.65 8.63 11.90
C ARG A 32 -3.81 7.16 11.56
N VAL A 33 -3.36 6.74 10.38
CA VAL A 33 -3.67 5.40 9.83
C VAL A 33 -2.51 4.39 9.93
N ARG A 34 -1.30 4.87 10.20
CA ARG A 34 -0.03 4.11 10.13
C ARG A 34 0.96 4.49 11.24
N ALA A 35 0.45 4.85 12.43
CA ALA A 35 1.27 5.18 13.59
C ALA A 35 2.20 4.04 14.00
N THR A 36 1.70 2.81 13.96
CA THR A 36 2.41 1.64 14.50
C THR A 36 2.37 0.44 13.54
N PRO A 37 3.27 -0.54 13.71
CA PRO A 37 3.24 -1.78 12.93
C PRO A 37 1.90 -2.52 13.00
N GLU A 38 1.23 -2.51 14.15
CA GLU A 38 -0.04 -3.23 14.37
C GLU A 38 -1.14 -2.75 13.42
N THR A 39 -1.11 -1.48 13.00
CA THR A 39 -2.05 -0.94 12.01
C THR A 39 -1.95 -1.66 10.66
N LEU A 40 -0.80 -2.28 10.33
CA LEU A 40 -0.61 -3.06 9.10
C LEU A 40 -1.23 -4.47 9.19
N THR A 41 -1.63 -4.90 10.39
CA THR A 41 -2.28 -6.22 10.61
C THR A 41 -3.80 -6.17 10.41
N THR A 42 -4.33 -5.00 10.00
CA THR A 42 -5.73 -4.80 9.67
C THR A 42 -5.86 -4.22 8.26
N PRO A 43 -7.00 -4.45 7.58
CA PRO A 43 -7.26 -3.87 6.27
C PRO A 43 -7.13 -2.34 6.25
N PRO A 44 -6.50 -1.75 5.23
CA PRO A 44 -6.43 -0.30 5.09
C PRO A 44 -7.81 0.33 4.86
N GLU A 45 -8.06 1.50 5.44
CA GLU A 45 -9.33 2.24 5.28
C GLU A 45 -9.65 2.60 3.82
N TRP A 46 -8.63 2.82 2.98
CA TRP A 46 -8.80 3.11 1.55
C TRP A 46 -9.11 1.89 0.68
N VAL A 47 -9.25 0.70 1.28
CA VAL A 47 -9.71 -0.50 0.60
C VAL A 47 -11.20 -0.66 0.89
N THR A 48 -12.03 -0.22 -0.06
CA THR A 48 -13.50 -0.09 0.11
C THR A 48 -14.29 -1.37 -0.16
N PHE A 49 -13.63 -2.45 -0.60
CA PHE A 49 -14.24 -3.76 -0.78
C PHE A 49 -13.78 -4.71 0.34
N GLN A 50 -14.61 -5.70 0.66
CA GLN A 50 -14.29 -6.68 1.69
C GLN A 50 -12.98 -7.41 1.33
N SER A 51 -11.94 -7.12 2.12
CA SER A 51 -10.58 -7.53 1.84
C SER A 51 -9.90 -8.01 3.11
N LEU A 52 -9.13 -9.09 3.00
CA LEU A 52 -8.33 -9.64 4.09
C LEU A 52 -6.86 -9.23 3.97
N VAL A 53 -6.57 -8.09 3.32
CA VAL A 53 -5.22 -7.50 3.25
C VAL A 53 -4.79 -7.15 4.67
N ALA A 54 -3.93 -7.98 5.25
CA ALA A 54 -3.30 -7.76 6.54
C ALA A 54 -1.89 -8.35 6.46
N LEU A 55 -0.88 -7.60 6.90
CA LEU A 55 0.44 -8.17 7.12
C LEU A 55 0.40 -9.06 8.36
N ARG A 56 1.11 -10.18 8.30
CA ARG A 56 1.46 -10.94 9.51
C ARG A 56 2.26 -10.02 10.44
N SER A 57 2.07 -10.13 11.76
CA SER A 57 2.74 -9.26 12.74
C SER A 57 4.27 -9.24 12.58
N TYR A 58 4.88 -10.38 12.28
CA TYR A 58 6.33 -10.47 12.05
C TYR A 58 6.81 -9.72 10.78
N LYS A 59 5.97 -9.58 9.76
CA LYS A 59 6.26 -8.76 8.56
C LYS A 59 5.91 -7.29 8.78
N ALA A 60 4.89 -7.02 9.58
CA ALA A 60 4.41 -5.66 9.87
C ALA A 60 5.50 -4.80 10.51
N ALA A 61 6.24 -5.34 11.48
CA ALA A 61 7.34 -4.62 12.13
C ALA A 61 8.44 -4.23 11.14
N GLY A 62 8.91 -5.17 10.33
CA GLY A 62 9.95 -4.92 9.32
C GLY A 62 9.49 -3.94 8.23
N PHE A 63 8.26 -4.11 7.74
CA PHE A 63 7.68 -3.18 6.76
C PHE A 63 7.53 -1.78 7.34
N HIS A 64 7.00 -1.63 8.56
CA HIS A 64 6.80 -0.33 9.19
C HIS A 64 8.14 0.38 9.41
N ALA A 65 9.13 -0.32 9.96
CA ALA A 65 10.46 0.21 10.20
C ALA A 65 11.17 0.62 8.89
N GLY A 66 11.08 -0.19 7.84
CA GLY A 66 11.70 0.13 6.56
C GLY A 66 10.99 1.26 5.81
N PHE A 67 9.66 1.26 5.82
CA PHE A 67 8.87 2.15 4.97
C PHE A 67 8.59 3.52 5.60
N TYR A 68 8.33 3.55 6.91
CA TYR A 68 8.05 4.76 7.69
C TYR A 68 9.20 5.19 8.59
N GLY A 69 10.26 4.38 8.72
CA GLY A 69 11.49 4.80 9.38
C GLY A 69 12.28 5.78 8.52
N LYS A 70 12.98 6.71 9.18
CA LYS A 70 13.90 7.63 8.50
C LYS A 70 15.21 6.91 8.21
N ASP A 71 15.71 7.05 7.00
CA ASP A 71 17.05 6.58 6.63
C ASP A 71 18.13 7.65 6.93
N ALA A 72 19.36 7.42 6.44
CA ALA A 72 20.49 8.32 6.62
C ALA A 72 20.27 9.75 6.06
N SER A 73 19.32 9.93 5.13
CA SER A 73 18.93 11.24 4.61
C SER A 73 17.85 11.95 5.45
N GLY A 74 17.36 11.31 6.52
CA GLY A 74 16.31 11.84 7.37
C GLY A 74 14.90 11.80 6.76
N THR A 75 14.75 11.14 5.60
CA THR A 75 13.50 10.98 4.85
C THR A 75 13.03 9.53 4.91
N THR A 76 11.73 9.31 4.84
CA THR A 76 11.10 7.99 4.78
C THR A 76 10.81 7.57 3.33
N ASP A 77 10.75 6.27 3.06
CA ASP A 77 10.34 5.78 1.74
C ASP A 77 8.88 6.13 1.41
N ALA A 78 8.02 6.17 2.43
CA ALA A 78 6.65 6.63 2.30
C ALA A 78 6.58 8.09 1.80
N GLU A 79 7.43 8.99 2.31
CA GLU A 79 7.51 10.38 1.84
C GLU A 79 7.98 10.49 0.39
N ARG A 80 8.96 9.67 -0.01
CA ARG A 80 9.43 9.64 -1.40
C ARG A 80 8.31 9.22 -2.35
N ILE A 81 7.58 8.18 -2.00
CA ILE A 81 6.46 7.70 -2.83
C ILE A 81 5.30 8.68 -2.80
N GLY A 82 5.00 9.30 -1.66
CA GLY A 82 3.99 10.35 -1.54
C GLY A 82 4.26 11.49 -2.51
N LYS A 83 5.48 12.04 -2.48
CA LYS A 83 5.92 13.10 -3.41
C LYS A 83 5.94 12.63 -4.87
N LEU A 84 6.40 11.40 -5.14
CA LEU A 84 6.38 10.83 -6.48
C LEU A 84 4.96 10.78 -7.05
N LYS A 85 3.98 10.38 -6.22
CA LYS A 85 2.56 10.30 -6.61
C LYS A 85 1.92 11.66 -6.90
N GLU A 86 2.50 12.76 -6.41
CA GLU A 86 2.01 14.11 -6.74
C GLU A 86 2.26 14.46 -8.21
N GLY A 87 3.41 14.07 -8.75
CA GLY A 87 3.87 14.44 -10.10
C GLY A 87 3.57 13.46 -11.23
N ILE A 88 2.99 12.28 -10.95
CA ILE A 88 2.74 11.24 -11.97
C ILE A 88 1.24 11.02 -12.23
N GLN A 89 0.91 10.62 -13.46
CA GLN A 89 -0.44 10.24 -13.86
C GLN A 89 -0.80 8.81 -13.48
N ALA A 90 0.20 7.91 -13.47
CA ALA A 90 0.03 6.51 -13.14
C ALA A 90 1.25 5.93 -12.41
N LEU A 91 1.03 5.13 -11.38
CA LEU A 91 2.05 4.29 -10.74
C LEU A 91 1.70 2.81 -10.92
N GLY A 92 2.59 2.05 -11.55
CA GLY A 92 2.50 0.60 -11.66
C GLY A 92 3.47 -0.08 -10.68
N ILE A 93 2.97 -0.98 -9.85
CA ILE A 93 3.80 -1.80 -8.96
C ILE A 93 3.74 -3.25 -9.46
N ARG A 94 4.90 -3.82 -9.81
CA ARG A 94 5.03 -5.23 -10.17
C ARG A 94 5.07 -6.05 -8.88
N SER A 95 4.20 -7.05 -8.78
CA SER A 95 4.23 -8.06 -7.73
C SER A 95 4.68 -9.40 -8.31
N CYS A 96 5.34 -10.21 -7.48
CA CYS A 96 5.91 -11.50 -7.85
C CYS A 96 5.66 -12.49 -6.71
N MET A 97 4.96 -13.60 -6.95
CA MET A 97 4.62 -14.52 -5.86
C MET A 97 5.85 -15.17 -5.25
N GLU A 98 6.92 -15.36 -6.01
CA GLU A 98 8.17 -15.94 -5.56
C GLU A 98 8.85 -15.08 -4.49
N PHE A 99 8.70 -13.76 -4.58
CA PHE A 99 9.25 -12.81 -3.60
C PHE A 99 8.21 -12.35 -2.56
N GLU A 100 6.92 -12.45 -2.89
CA GLU A 100 5.80 -12.02 -2.05
C GLU A 100 5.05 -13.20 -1.42
N ALA A 101 5.62 -14.40 -1.38
CA ALA A 101 4.99 -15.74 -1.23
C ALA A 101 3.94 -15.96 -0.11
N ASP A 102 3.75 -15.04 0.83
CA ASP A 102 2.68 -15.09 1.86
C ASP A 102 1.56 -14.07 1.65
N THR A 103 1.71 -13.22 0.64
CA THR A 103 0.89 -12.05 0.38
C THR A 103 0.49 -12.10 -1.09
N SER A 104 -0.77 -12.44 -1.39
CA SER A 104 -1.25 -12.51 -2.77
C SER A 104 -1.16 -11.15 -3.48
N ILE A 105 -0.76 -11.22 -4.75
CA ILE A 105 -0.57 -10.10 -5.68
C ILE A 105 -1.64 -9.01 -5.53
N CYS A 106 -1.22 -7.76 -5.25
CA CYS A 106 -2.04 -6.58 -5.57
C CYS A 106 -1.57 -5.99 -6.90
N TYR A 107 -2.40 -6.08 -7.93
CA TYR A 107 -2.29 -5.17 -9.07
C TYR A 107 -2.95 -3.85 -8.69
N LYS A 108 -2.14 -2.82 -8.44
CA LYS A 108 -2.63 -1.44 -8.29
C LYS A 108 -2.03 -0.56 -9.36
N ILE A 109 -2.91 -0.03 -10.21
CA ILE A 109 -2.62 1.14 -11.04
C ILE A 109 -3.30 2.29 -10.31
N PHE A 110 -2.50 3.17 -9.71
CA PHE A 110 -3.02 4.43 -9.19
C PHE A 110 -3.07 5.42 -10.32
N SER A 111 -4.25 5.69 -10.89
CA SER A 111 -4.42 6.70 -11.93
C SER A 111 -5.16 7.92 -11.38
N LYS A 112 -4.60 9.11 -11.60
CA LYS A 112 -5.36 10.36 -11.48
C LYS A 112 -6.19 10.48 -12.76
N PHE A 113 -7.49 10.17 -12.70
CA PHE A 113 -8.39 10.49 -13.81
C PHE A 113 -8.58 12.02 -13.83
N LEU A 114 -8.34 12.62 -15.00
CA LEU A 114 -8.65 14.02 -15.32
C LEU A 114 -10.15 14.29 -15.17
#